data_AF-A0A317U5R8-F1
#
_entry.id   AF-A0A317U5R8-F1
#
_cell.length_a   1.000
_cell.length_b   1.000
_cell.length_c   1.000
_cell.angle_alpha   90.00
_cell.angle_beta   90.00
_cell.angle_gamma   90.00
#
_symmetry.space_group_name_H-M   'P 1'
#
loop_
_entity.id
_entity.type
_entity.pdbx_description
1 polymer ?
#
loop_
_entity_poly.entity_id
_entity_poly.type
_entity_poly.pdbx_seq_one_letter_code
_entity_poly.pdbx_strand_id
1 'polypeptide(L)'
;MQNDSLEYQGETYVLDFPTQILVEQYNLAHKQLFEALSDNEFPVDPILFKNKKEQFAALQRNQIQIIAFLEEQRKNRKEFLDFKEKFKNHTPFVLTNTTSKEKALSFEGANYTLNYSTQHMVERYNYLYERLTKFFKNYSSTSNPLMINAELLQKITKQFIQLIESQNEIKSFVEKQRELDDLRNRFAAFSPLTLTYEGNSLVYKEKTYPLNAAIAKQIQEYNQAYGELEQAFKGENSTLDIESIKKLFNKLQQKVKPFDQIEEFGKLTKLLEKQSDLVNKRKRIVQEIIDKIKLESLGDVSKDSEEVTILKGLLQAFTRHDAEVTQLVAKIGTARNDLCLDNLSDSKEQLKKFATANHDKAGDLIKDLREEFNENLPKFSSNKRLNQFMAWIDKHILAPLYEAYYKEEKPYKPGFFASSIERNLFEFRKNLFPDLEKFQNELSEAAKAASAA
;
A
#
# COMPACT_ATOMS: atom_id res chain seq x y z
N MET A 1 16.96 52.14 -61.21
CA MET A 1 16.03 51.70 -60.15
C MET A 1 16.79 50.68 -59.33
N GLN A 2 17.04 50.95 -58.05
CA GLN A 2 17.62 49.98 -57.13
C GLN A 2 16.57 48.89 -56.88
N ASN A 3 16.75 47.73 -57.50
CA ASN A 3 15.94 46.55 -57.21
C ASN A 3 16.56 45.85 -55.99
N ASP A 4 16.29 46.38 -54.80
CA ASP A 4 16.75 45.75 -53.54
C ASP A 4 16.02 44.42 -53.26
N SER A 5 15.02 44.09 -54.08
CA SER A 5 14.24 42.87 -54.00
C SER A 5 13.84 42.32 -55.36
N LEU A 6 13.57 41.02 -55.40
CA LEU A 6 13.10 40.30 -56.58
C LEU A 6 11.90 39.41 -56.25
N GLU A 7 10.88 39.42 -57.11
CA GLU A 7 9.77 38.49 -57.02
C GLU A 7 10.14 37.15 -57.66
N TYR A 8 9.91 36.05 -56.94
CA TYR A 8 10.17 34.70 -57.42
C TYR A 8 9.11 33.74 -56.88
N GLN A 9 8.43 33.05 -57.79
CA GLN A 9 7.33 32.11 -57.46
C GLN A 9 6.24 32.72 -56.54
N GLY A 10 5.88 33.99 -56.77
CA GLY A 10 4.82 34.70 -56.03
C GLY A 10 5.23 35.23 -54.65
N GLU A 11 6.51 35.18 -54.29
CA GLU A 11 7.06 35.79 -53.07
C GLU A 11 8.17 36.79 -53.40
N THR A 12 8.29 37.85 -52.60
CA THR A 12 9.35 38.85 -52.71
C THR A 12 10.53 38.52 -51.79
N TYR A 13 11.74 38.50 -52.36
CA TYR A 13 13.00 38.22 -51.65
C TYR A 13 13.92 39.43 -51.72
N VAL A 14 14.58 39.77 -50.61
CA VAL A 14 15.64 40.80 -50.60
C VAL A 14 16.91 40.22 -51.17
N LEU A 15 17.56 40.99 -52.05
CA LEU A 15 18.80 40.61 -52.68
C LEU A 15 19.99 41.12 -51.86
N ASP A 16 21.02 40.29 -51.70
CA ASP A 16 22.30 40.75 -51.19
C ASP A 16 23.04 41.57 -52.26
N PHE A 17 24.04 42.35 -51.83
CA PHE A 17 24.77 43.23 -52.76
C PHE A 17 25.37 42.48 -53.97
N PRO A 18 26.00 41.30 -53.81
CA PRO A 18 26.45 40.50 -54.96
C PRO A 18 25.32 40.11 -55.92
N THR A 19 24.16 39.68 -55.42
CA THR A 19 23.04 39.25 -56.27
C THR A 19 22.35 40.44 -56.93
N GLN A 20 22.31 41.61 -56.29
CA GLN A 20 21.86 42.85 -56.94
C GLN A 20 22.68 43.14 -58.21
N ILE A 21 24.01 43.04 -58.13
CA ILE A 21 24.90 43.20 -59.29
C ILE A 21 24.60 42.15 -60.36
N LEU A 22 24.40 40.89 -59.97
CA LEU A 22 24.06 39.82 -60.93
C LEU A 22 22.74 40.10 -61.65
N VAL A 23 21.73 40.59 -60.94
CA VAL A 23 20.42 40.96 -61.51
C VAL A 23 20.56 42.15 -62.46
N GLU A 24 21.34 43.17 -62.11
CA GLU A 24 21.62 44.30 -63.00
C GLU A 24 22.33 43.85 -64.29
N GLN A 25 23.36 43.01 -64.16
CA GLN A 25 24.08 42.43 -65.29
C GLN A 25 23.17 41.55 -66.16
N TYR A 26 22.31 40.74 -65.53
CA TYR A 26 21.34 39.91 -66.22
C TYR A 26 20.36 40.76 -67.04
N ASN A 27 19.75 41.78 -66.42
CA ASN A 27 18.78 42.65 -67.08
C ASN A 27 19.40 43.45 -68.23
N LEU A 28 20.63 43.95 -68.05
CA LEU A 28 21.36 44.65 -69.10
C LEU A 28 21.69 43.73 -70.28
N ALA A 29 22.23 42.55 -70.02
CA ALA A 29 22.55 41.57 -71.05
C ALA A 29 21.29 41.08 -71.78
N HIS A 30 20.19 40.87 -71.05
CA HIS A 30 18.90 40.49 -71.63
C HIS A 30 18.38 41.57 -72.58
N LYS A 31 18.41 42.84 -72.16
CA LYS A 31 17.99 43.98 -73.00
C LYS A 31 18.85 44.08 -74.27
N GLN A 32 20.17 44.02 -74.15
CA GLN A 32 21.10 44.12 -75.29
C GLN A 32 20.98 42.94 -76.27
N LEU A 33 20.65 41.74 -75.77
CA LEU A 33 20.39 40.58 -76.61
C LEU A 33 19.01 40.70 -77.27
N PHE A 34 17.98 41.12 -76.54
CA PHE A 34 16.63 41.31 -77.07
C PHE A 34 16.60 42.35 -78.20
N GLU A 35 17.22 43.51 -78.01
CA GLU A 35 17.35 44.56 -79.04
C GLU A 35 18.06 44.02 -80.29
N ALA A 36 19.20 43.34 -80.10
CA ALA A 36 19.96 42.76 -81.22
C ALA A 36 19.21 41.63 -81.96
N LEU A 37 18.24 40.97 -81.32
CA LEU A 37 17.39 39.97 -81.95
C LEU A 37 16.15 40.58 -82.63
N SER A 38 15.74 41.79 -82.23
CA SER A 38 14.55 42.48 -82.71
C SER A 38 14.80 43.23 -84.03
N ASP A 39 16.05 43.63 -84.28
CA ASP A 39 16.46 44.39 -85.48
C ASP A 39 16.57 43.53 -86.76
N ASN A 40 16.13 42.26 -86.75
CA ASN A 40 16.12 41.30 -87.87
C ASN A 40 17.46 41.05 -88.60
N GLU A 41 18.56 41.70 -88.22
CA GLU A 41 19.90 41.43 -88.74
C GLU A 41 20.77 40.76 -87.67
N PHE A 42 20.78 39.42 -87.67
CA PHE A 42 21.76 38.69 -86.88
C PHE A 42 23.14 38.92 -87.50
N PRO A 43 24.15 39.39 -86.74
CA PRO A 43 25.44 39.72 -87.31
C PRO A 43 26.13 38.47 -87.88
N VAL A 44 26.44 38.51 -89.18
CA VAL A 44 27.15 37.44 -89.92
C VAL A 44 28.67 37.51 -89.68
N ASP A 45 29.16 38.59 -89.05
CA ASP A 45 30.56 38.74 -88.65
C ASP A 45 30.93 37.77 -87.50
N PRO A 46 31.93 36.89 -87.70
CA PRO A 46 32.40 35.93 -86.69
C PRO A 46 32.74 36.54 -85.32
N ILE A 47 33.25 37.78 -85.28
CA ILE A 47 33.63 38.44 -84.01
C ILE A 47 32.38 38.85 -83.24
N LEU A 48 31.43 39.51 -83.90
CA LEU A 48 30.16 39.91 -83.30
C LEU A 48 29.33 38.69 -82.87
N PHE A 49 29.32 37.62 -83.66
CA PHE A 49 28.66 36.37 -83.31
C PHE A 49 29.26 35.72 -82.05
N LYS A 50 30.60 35.66 -81.94
CA LYS A 50 31.30 35.15 -80.75
C LYS A 50 30.93 35.96 -79.50
N ASN A 51 30.94 37.30 -79.60
CA ASN A 51 30.59 38.18 -78.49
C ASN A 51 29.13 37.97 -78.03
N LYS A 52 28.18 37.81 -78.96
CA LYS A 52 26.77 37.51 -78.64
C LYS A 52 26.61 36.14 -77.97
N LYS A 53 27.36 35.13 -78.41
CA LYS A 53 27.39 33.80 -77.76
C LYS A 53 27.92 33.87 -76.33
N GLU A 54 28.98 34.64 -76.09
CA GLU A 54 29.53 34.85 -74.75
C GLU A 54 28.55 35.62 -73.84
N GLN A 55 27.85 36.63 -74.37
CA GLN A 55 26.77 37.34 -73.65
C GLN A 55 25.63 36.40 -73.26
N PHE A 56 25.20 35.50 -74.16
CA PHE A 56 24.17 34.51 -73.86
C PHE A 56 24.63 33.52 -72.77
N ALA A 57 25.87 33.04 -72.84
CA ALA A 57 26.44 32.17 -71.81
C ALA A 57 26.61 32.88 -70.46
N ALA A 58 26.94 34.19 -70.44
CA ALA A 58 26.97 34.99 -69.22
C ALA A 58 25.57 35.17 -68.63
N LEU A 59 24.56 35.44 -69.47
CA LEU A 59 23.16 35.55 -69.06
C LEU A 59 22.66 34.26 -68.40
N GLN A 60 22.94 33.10 -69.00
CA GLN A 60 22.61 31.79 -68.42
C GLN A 60 23.30 31.57 -67.07
N ARG A 61 24.59 31.88 -66.96
CA ARG A 61 25.33 31.74 -65.69
C ARG A 61 24.75 32.63 -64.59
N ASN A 62 24.47 33.90 -64.90
CA ASN A 62 23.87 34.83 -63.95
C ASN A 62 22.48 34.35 -63.51
N GLN A 63 21.66 33.87 -64.45
CA GLN A 63 20.34 33.30 -64.14
C GLN A 63 20.42 32.14 -63.15
N ILE A 64 21.34 31.20 -63.39
CA ILE A 64 21.55 30.04 -62.51
C ILE A 64 21.94 30.50 -61.10
N GLN A 65 22.86 31.46 -60.98
CA GLN A 65 23.30 31.97 -59.69
C GLN A 65 22.20 32.72 -58.94
N ILE A 66 21.42 33.56 -59.64
CA ILE A 66 20.27 34.27 -59.07
C ILE A 66 19.22 33.26 -58.57
N ILE A 67 18.86 32.27 -59.37
CA ILE A 67 17.89 31.23 -58.99
C ILE A 67 18.40 30.43 -57.79
N ALA A 68 19.68 30.05 -57.76
CA ALA A 68 20.27 29.32 -56.65
C ALA A 68 20.18 30.11 -55.34
N PHE A 69 20.48 31.43 -55.37
CA PHE A 69 20.32 32.31 -54.22
C PHE A 69 18.86 32.38 -53.74
N LEU A 70 17.90 32.51 -54.67
CA LEU A 70 16.47 32.59 -54.33
C LEU A 70 15.94 31.28 -53.73
N GLU A 71 16.33 30.12 -54.26
CA GLU A 71 15.96 28.83 -53.69
C GLU A 71 16.59 28.61 -52.31
N GLU A 72 17.82 29.07 -52.08
CA GLU A 72 18.44 29.06 -50.75
C GLU A 72 17.68 29.94 -49.75
N GLN A 73 17.37 31.19 -50.13
CA GLN A 73 16.56 32.09 -49.31
C GLN A 73 15.19 31.49 -48.98
N ARG A 74 14.54 30.86 -49.97
CA ARG A 74 13.27 30.17 -49.79
C ARG A 74 13.38 29.01 -48.81
N LYS A 75 14.41 28.19 -48.92
CA LYS A 75 14.68 27.07 -47.99
C LYS A 75 14.90 27.61 -46.57
N ASN A 76 15.75 28.61 -46.42
CA ASN A 76 16.07 29.23 -45.12
C ASN A 76 14.82 29.85 -44.47
N ARG A 77 13.97 30.49 -45.27
CA ARG A 77 12.70 31.05 -44.80
C ARG A 77 11.75 29.97 -44.29
N LYS A 78 11.61 28.85 -45.01
CA LYS A 78 10.77 27.72 -44.58
C LYS A 78 11.26 27.13 -43.27
N GLU A 79 12.56 26.88 -43.15
CA GLU A 79 13.17 26.35 -41.93
C GLU A 79 13.00 27.30 -40.74
N PHE A 80 13.18 28.61 -40.97
CA PHE A 80 12.92 29.63 -39.96
C PHE A 80 11.46 29.65 -39.47
N LEU A 81 10.49 29.53 -40.38
CA LEU A 81 9.06 29.49 -40.03
C LEU A 81 8.72 28.22 -39.22
N ASP A 82 9.31 27.07 -39.56
CA ASP A 82 9.15 25.84 -38.78
C ASP A 82 9.69 26.01 -37.34
N PHE A 83 10.87 26.62 -37.17
CA PHE A 83 11.38 26.94 -35.82
C PHE A 83 10.46 27.90 -35.07
N LYS A 84 9.95 28.94 -35.73
CA LYS A 84 9.02 29.90 -35.13
C LYS A 84 7.75 29.19 -34.65
N GLU A 85 7.23 28.24 -35.42
CA GLU A 85 6.06 27.46 -35.04
C GLU A 85 6.35 26.56 -33.84
N LYS A 86 7.44 25.79 -33.87
CA LYS A 86 7.85 24.92 -32.75
C LYS A 86 8.12 25.71 -31.47
N PHE A 87 8.66 26.93 -31.59
CA PHE A 87 8.92 27.81 -30.46
C PHE A 87 7.65 28.25 -29.72
N LYS A 88 6.49 28.38 -30.41
CA LYS A 88 5.23 28.79 -29.77
C LYS A 88 4.79 27.87 -28.62
N ASN A 89 5.20 26.60 -28.66
CA ASN A 89 4.89 25.61 -27.62
C ASN A 89 5.78 25.74 -26.37
N HIS A 90 6.74 26.67 -26.37
CA HIS A 90 7.63 26.91 -25.24
C HIS A 90 7.12 28.08 -24.39
N THR A 91 7.29 27.96 -23.09
CA THR A 91 6.96 29.00 -22.11
C THR A 91 8.10 29.12 -21.11
N PRO A 92 8.37 30.31 -20.58
CA PRO A 92 9.44 30.49 -19.61
C PRO A 92 9.07 29.76 -18.32
N PHE A 93 10.07 29.16 -17.66
CA PHE A 93 9.87 28.59 -16.33
C PHE A 93 9.79 29.70 -15.29
N VAL A 94 8.91 29.54 -14.30
CA VAL A 94 8.70 30.54 -13.25
C VAL A 94 9.62 30.22 -12.07
N LEU A 95 10.52 31.15 -11.75
CA LEU A 95 11.34 31.10 -10.54
C LEU A 95 10.66 31.97 -9.46
N THR A 96 10.49 31.39 -8.28
CA THR A 96 9.96 32.06 -7.09
C THR A 96 11.05 32.11 -6.02
N ASN A 97 11.07 33.17 -5.22
CA ASN A 97 11.99 33.26 -4.09
C ASN A 97 11.32 32.63 -2.86
N THR A 98 11.92 31.58 -2.31
CA THR A 98 11.47 30.97 -1.05
C THR A 98 12.09 31.66 0.15
N THR A 99 13.34 32.12 0.02
CA THR A 99 14.05 32.96 0.99
C THR A 99 14.91 34.00 0.26
N SER A 100 15.65 34.86 0.98
CA SER A 100 16.55 35.85 0.36
C SER A 100 17.70 35.24 -0.45
N LYS A 101 17.94 33.92 -0.34
CA LYS A 101 19.03 33.21 -1.01
C LYS A 101 18.59 31.98 -1.81
N GLU A 102 17.37 31.50 -1.64
CA GLU A 102 16.89 30.27 -2.28
C GLU A 102 15.79 30.57 -3.31
N LYS A 103 15.95 29.96 -4.49
CA LYS A 103 14.95 29.98 -5.56
C LYS A 103 14.28 28.62 -5.66
N ALA A 104 12.98 28.63 -5.94
CA ALA A 104 12.20 27.45 -6.28
C ALA A 104 11.62 27.58 -7.69
N LEU A 105 11.61 26.47 -8.42
CA LEU A 105 10.91 26.34 -9.69
C LEU A 105 9.44 26.08 -9.43
N SER A 106 8.56 26.97 -9.91
CA SER A 106 7.13 26.71 -9.96
C SER A 106 6.78 25.98 -11.26
N PHE A 107 6.30 24.75 -11.14
CA PHE A 107 5.98 23.88 -12.27
C PHE A 107 4.73 23.05 -11.97
N GLU A 108 3.72 23.14 -12.85
CA GLU A 108 2.44 22.42 -12.75
C GLU A 108 1.76 22.54 -11.37
N GLY A 109 1.83 23.71 -10.73
CA GLY A 109 1.19 23.99 -9.44
C GLY A 109 1.98 23.57 -8.20
N ALA A 110 3.19 23.02 -8.36
CA ALA A 110 4.10 22.69 -7.27
C ALA A 110 5.38 23.56 -7.32
N ASN A 111 6.04 23.71 -6.17
CA ASN A 111 7.31 24.44 -6.04
C ASN A 111 8.45 23.48 -5.68
N TYR A 112 9.50 23.49 -6.49
CA TYR A 112 10.66 22.61 -6.34
C TYR A 112 11.90 23.44 -5.99
N THR A 113 12.45 23.24 -4.79
CA THR A 113 13.68 23.91 -4.36
C THR A 113 14.84 23.55 -5.28
N LEU A 114 15.60 24.55 -5.72
CA LEU A 114 16.69 24.37 -6.67
C LEU A 114 18.04 24.42 -5.96
N ASN A 115 18.93 23.49 -6.32
CA ASN A 115 20.35 23.67 -6.05
C ASN A 115 20.96 24.67 -7.06
N TYR A 116 22.20 25.09 -6.83
CA TYR A 116 22.89 26.07 -7.68
C TYR A 116 22.96 25.66 -9.16
N SER A 117 23.23 24.38 -9.44
CA SER A 117 23.34 23.86 -10.81
C SER A 117 22.01 23.93 -11.55
N THR A 118 20.93 23.43 -10.93
CA THR A 118 19.58 23.44 -11.52
C THR A 118 19.05 24.87 -11.63
N GLN A 119 19.35 25.75 -10.67
CA GLN A 119 19.01 27.17 -10.77
C GLN A 119 19.65 27.80 -12.01
N HIS A 120 20.96 27.60 -12.22
CA HIS A 120 21.67 28.13 -13.39
C HIS A 120 21.11 27.55 -14.71
N MET A 121 20.68 26.28 -14.70
CA MET A 121 20.03 25.65 -15.84
C MET A 121 18.68 26.31 -16.19
N VAL A 122 17.83 26.58 -15.19
CA VAL A 122 16.55 27.29 -15.39
C VAL A 122 16.79 28.74 -15.86
N GLU A 123 17.75 29.44 -15.26
CA GLU A 123 18.13 30.79 -15.68
C GLU A 123 18.65 30.82 -17.12
N ARG A 124 19.47 29.85 -17.53
CA ARG A 124 19.94 29.70 -18.91
C ARG A 124 18.80 29.42 -19.88
N TYR A 125 17.87 28.54 -19.52
CA TYR A 125 16.68 28.28 -20.33
C TYR A 125 15.88 29.57 -20.55
N ASN A 126 15.57 30.30 -19.47
CA ASN A 126 14.79 31.53 -19.54
C ASN A 126 15.51 32.62 -20.35
N TYR A 127 16.83 32.74 -20.22
CA TYR A 127 17.64 33.65 -21.04
C TYR A 127 17.56 33.32 -22.53
N LEU A 128 17.70 32.03 -22.89
CA LEU A 128 17.56 31.57 -24.28
C LEU A 128 16.14 31.83 -24.80
N TYR A 129 15.12 31.56 -23.98
CA TYR A 129 13.72 31.82 -24.32
C TYR A 129 13.46 33.30 -24.61
N GLU A 130 13.91 34.21 -23.75
CA GLU A 130 13.76 35.64 -23.94
C GLU A 130 14.48 36.13 -25.18
N ARG A 131 15.70 35.64 -25.42
CA ARG A 131 16.50 35.99 -26.59
C ARG A 131 15.81 35.57 -27.88
N LEU A 132 15.30 34.34 -27.94
CA LEU A 132 14.54 33.83 -29.07
C LEU A 132 13.20 34.56 -29.24
N THR A 133 12.52 34.93 -28.15
CA THR A 133 11.28 35.71 -28.20
C THR A 133 11.52 37.10 -28.77
N LYS A 134 12.54 37.81 -28.29
CA LYS A 134 12.96 39.12 -28.83
C LYS A 134 13.32 39.00 -30.31
N PHE A 135 14.05 37.94 -30.67
CA PHE A 135 14.34 37.60 -32.04
C PHE A 135 13.03 37.49 -32.83
N PHE A 136 12.20 36.48 -32.59
CA PHE A 136 10.97 36.23 -33.36
C PHE A 136 9.98 37.40 -33.39
N LYS A 137 9.91 38.23 -32.33
CA LYS A 137 9.12 39.48 -32.32
C LYS A 137 9.63 40.50 -33.33
N ASN A 138 10.94 40.75 -33.37
CA ASN A 138 11.56 41.68 -34.31
C ASN A 138 11.35 41.26 -35.78
N TYR A 139 11.19 39.95 -36.04
CA TYR A 139 10.94 39.40 -37.39
C TYR A 139 9.44 39.14 -37.67
N SER A 140 8.52 39.68 -36.87
CA SER A 140 7.07 39.52 -37.08
C SER A 140 6.40 40.73 -37.76
N SER A 141 7.17 41.77 -38.09
CA SER A 141 6.72 42.95 -38.83
C SER A 141 6.58 42.61 -40.31
N THR A 142 5.36 42.65 -40.84
CA THR A 142 5.00 42.38 -42.23
C THR A 142 5.59 43.36 -43.26
N SER A 143 6.30 44.39 -42.82
CA SER A 143 6.70 45.53 -43.66
C SER A 143 8.06 45.41 -44.34
N ASN A 144 8.89 44.41 -44.04
CA ASN A 144 10.18 44.20 -44.73
C ASN A 144 10.42 42.71 -45.03
N PRO A 145 10.56 42.29 -46.30
CA PRO A 145 11.06 40.96 -46.63
C PRO A 145 12.46 40.84 -46.05
N LEU A 146 12.69 39.86 -45.19
CA LEU A 146 13.95 39.70 -44.46
C LEU A 146 14.84 38.68 -45.16
N MET A 147 16.10 39.06 -45.38
CA MET A 147 17.14 38.15 -45.84
C MET A 147 17.55 37.25 -44.66
N ILE A 148 17.21 35.96 -44.74
CA ILE A 148 17.66 34.95 -43.78
C ILE A 148 18.85 34.24 -44.40
N ASN A 149 20.05 34.70 -44.06
CA ASN A 149 21.26 34.02 -44.46
C ASN A 149 21.51 32.76 -43.61
N ALA A 150 22.36 31.87 -44.12
CA ALA A 150 22.66 30.60 -43.49
C ALA A 150 23.29 30.74 -42.09
N GLU A 151 24.12 31.77 -41.88
CA GLU A 151 24.79 32.01 -40.60
C GLU A 151 23.79 32.35 -39.48
N LEU A 152 22.83 33.22 -39.79
CA LEU A 152 21.79 33.60 -38.86
C LEU A 152 20.89 32.40 -38.52
N LEU A 153 20.50 31.63 -39.53
CA LEU A 153 19.72 30.42 -39.33
C LEU A 153 20.45 29.42 -38.43
N GLN A 154 21.73 29.14 -38.69
CA GLN A 154 22.55 28.25 -37.87
C GLN A 154 22.63 28.71 -36.41
N LYS A 155 22.74 30.02 -36.17
CA LYS A 155 22.77 30.60 -34.81
C LYS A 155 21.44 30.41 -34.07
N ILE A 156 20.30 30.55 -34.77
CA ILE A 156 18.97 30.29 -34.20
C ILE A 156 18.82 28.81 -33.90
N THR A 157 19.17 27.94 -34.85
CA THR A 157 19.12 26.48 -34.70
C THR A 157 19.89 26.03 -33.47
N LYS A 158 21.13 26.53 -33.29
CA LYS A 158 21.94 26.21 -32.11
C LYS A 158 21.28 26.66 -30.80
N GLN A 159 20.69 27.87 -30.76
CA GLN A 159 20.00 28.35 -29.56
C GLN A 159 18.73 27.56 -29.26
N PHE A 160 17.99 27.16 -30.30
CA PHE A 160 16.78 26.38 -30.16
C PHE A 160 17.06 24.95 -29.65
N ILE A 161 18.12 24.31 -30.16
CA ILE A 161 18.58 23.01 -29.64
C ILE A 161 18.94 23.12 -28.16
N GLN A 162 19.75 24.12 -27.78
CA GLN A 162 20.12 24.33 -26.38
C GLN A 162 18.92 24.61 -25.47
N LEU A 163 17.90 25.29 -25.99
CA LEU A 163 16.64 25.52 -25.27
C LEU A 163 15.93 24.20 -24.98
N ILE A 164 15.81 23.31 -25.98
CA ILE A 164 15.17 21.99 -25.85
C ILE A 164 15.95 21.10 -24.87
N GLU A 165 17.27 21.04 -25.00
CA GLU A 165 18.14 20.26 -24.09
C GLU A 165 17.93 20.72 -22.64
N SER A 166 17.99 22.04 -22.40
CA SER A 166 17.78 22.61 -21.07
C SER A 166 16.37 22.30 -20.54
N GLN A 167 15.35 22.34 -21.40
CA GLN A 167 13.98 22.00 -21.00
C GLN A 167 13.86 20.55 -20.54
N ASN A 168 14.48 19.62 -21.27
CA ASN A 168 14.45 18.20 -20.96
C ASN A 168 15.18 17.89 -19.65
N GLU A 169 16.32 18.53 -19.41
CA GLU A 169 17.05 18.39 -18.15
C GLU A 169 16.24 18.92 -16.95
N ILE A 170 15.58 20.08 -17.09
CA ILE A 170 14.70 20.63 -16.05
C ILE A 170 13.51 19.70 -15.78
N LYS A 171 12.87 19.15 -16.82
CA LYS A 171 11.78 18.17 -16.67
C LYS A 171 12.24 16.90 -15.96
N SER A 172 13.40 16.37 -16.34
CA SER A 172 13.98 15.19 -15.68
C SER A 172 14.29 15.45 -14.21
N PHE A 173 14.76 16.66 -13.87
CA PHE A 173 14.92 17.07 -12.47
C PHE A 173 13.58 17.06 -11.72
N VAL A 174 12.52 17.64 -12.29
CA VAL A 174 11.18 17.65 -11.68
C VAL A 174 10.66 16.24 -11.45
N GLU A 175 10.79 15.35 -12.44
CA GLU A 175 10.37 13.94 -12.33
C GLU A 175 11.10 13.22 -11.20
N LYS A 176 12.42 13.40 -11.10
CA LYS A 176 13.22 12.83 -9.99
C LYS A 176 12.76 13.37 -8.64
N GLN A 177 12.46 14.66 -8.54
CA GLN A 177 12.00 15.26 -7.28
C GLN A 177 10.62 14.73 -6.88
N ARG A 178 9.69 14.57 -7.83
CA ARG A 178 8.38 13.92 -7.58
C ARG A 178 8.53 12.51 -7.05
N GLU A 179 9.42 11.73 -7.65
CA GLU A 179 9.67 10.36 -7.21
C GLU A 179 10.34 10.31 -5.82
N LEU A 180 11.23 11.24 -5.51
CA LEU A 180 11.79 11.36 -4.15
C LEU A 180 10.72 11.74 -3.12
N ASP A 181 9.82 12.65 -3.45
CA ASP A 181 8.74 13.06 -2.56
C ASP A 181 7.73 11.92 -2.33
N ASP A 182 7.42 11.11 -3.35
CA ASP A 182 6.64 9.87 -3.19
C ASP A 182 7.33 8.89 -2.22
N LEU A 183 8.63 8.64 -2.42
CA LEU A 183 9.40 7.75 -1.55
C LEU A 183 9.44 8.27 -0.10
N ARG A 184 9.57 9.58 0.12
CA ARG A 184 9.50 10.21 1.44
C ARG A 184 8.12 10.02 2.08
N ASN A 185 7.05 10.26 1.33
CA ASN A 185 5.68 10.06 1.81
C ASN A 185 5.43 8.60 2.20
N ARG A 186 5.92 7.66 1.39
CA ARG A 186 5.82 6.22 1.71
C ARG A 186 6.69 5.84 2.90
N PHE A 187 7.87 6.44 3.07
CA PHE A 187 8.74 6.22 4.22
C PHE A 187 8.10 6.67 5.54
N ALA A 188 7.27 7.72 5.52
CA ALA A 188 6.56 8.19 6.71
C ALA A 188 5.61 7.15 7.33
N ALA A 189 5.21 6.12 6.58
CA ALA A 189 4.44 4.98 7.11
C ALA A 189 5.30 4.01 7.95
N PHE A 190 6.63 4.14 7.93
CA PHE A 190 7.56 3.34 8.70
C PHE A 190 7.97 4.09 9.97
N SER A 191 8.37 3.34 10.99
CA SER A 191 8.87 3.90 12.24
C SER A 191 10.00 3.02 12.80
N PRO A 192 10.96 3.61 13.52
CA PRO A 192 11.98 2.82 14.21
C PRO A 192 11.32 2.01 15.31
N LEU A 193 11.85 0.81 15.56
CA LEU A 193 11.39 -0.08 16.62
C LEU A 193 12.24 0.13 17.86
N THR A 194 11.60 0.20 19.03
CA THR A 194 12.30 0.44 20.30
C THR A 194 12.62 -0.89 20.97
N LEU A 195 13.89 -1.23 21.10
CA LEU A 195 14.35 -2.34 21.93
C LEU A 195 14.58 -1.86 23.37
N THR A 196 14.37 -2.74 24.35
CA THR A 196 14.80 -2.48 25.73
C THR A 196 16.33 -2.40 25.80
N TYR A 197 16.87 -1.82 26.88
CA TYR A 197 18.32 -1.57 27.05
C TYR A 197 19.19 -2.83 26.85
N GLU A 198 18.66 -3.99 27.18
CA GLU A 198 19.36 -5.27 27.03
C GLU A 198 19.19 -5.92 25.64
N GLY A 199 18.33 -5.38 24.77
CA GLY A 199 18.03 -5.94 23.45
C GLY A 199 17.14 -7.19 23.44
N ASN A 200 16.71 -7.64 24.63
CA ASN A 200 15.99 -8.89 24.85
C ASN A 200 14.47 -8.75 24.66
N SER A 201 13.97 -7.53 24.46
CA SER A 201 12.55 -7.29 24.29
C SER A 201 12.27 -6.11 23.36
N LEU A 202 11.16 -6.18 22.64
CA LEU A 202 10.65 -5.11 21.80
C LEU A 202 9.54 -4.35 22.54
N VAL A 203 9.62 -3.03 22.57
CA VAL A 203 8.52 -2.15 22.93
C VAL A 203 7.75 -1.80 21.66
N TYR A 204 6.51 -2.28 21.54
CA TYR A 204 5.64 -2.06 20.40
C TYR A 204 4.20 -1.81 20.87
N LYS A 205 3.58 -0.72 20.39
CA LYS A 205 2.22 -0.29 20.80
C LYS A 205 2.03 -0.36 22.33
N GLU A 206 2.95 0.27 23.07
CA GLU A 206 2.94 0.37 24.54
C GLU A 206 3.05 -0.98 25.29
N LYS A 207 3.45 -2.05 24.60
CA LYS A 207 3.67 -3.37 25.20
C LYS A 207 5.08 -3.87 24.96
N THR A 208 5.58 -4.65 25.91
CA THR A 208 6.90 -5.29 25.84
C THR A 208 6.75 -6.75 25.44
N TYR A 209 7.41 -7.13 24.36
CA TYR A 209 7.41 -8.48 23.81
C TYR A 209 8.79 -9.10 23.98
N PRO A 210 8.92 -10.27 24.62
CA PRO A 210 10.20 -10.97 24.70
C PRO A 210 10.64 -11.39 23.29
N LEU A 211 11.94 -11.24 23.03
CA LEU A 211 12.56 -11.58 21.75
C LEU A 211 13.54 -12.74 21.91
N ASN A 212 13.64 -13.57 20.89
CA ASN A 212 14.78 -14.46 20.71
C ASN A 212 15.91 -13.72 19.97
N ALA A 213 17.10 -14.34 19.93
CA ALA A 213 18.27 -13.76 19.29
C ALA A 213 18.09 -13.52 17.78
N ALA A 214 17.36 -14.39 17.07
CA ALA A 214 17.15 -14.27 15.63
C ALA A 214 16.31 -13.03 15.27
N ILE A 215 15.22 -12.81 16.00
CA ILE A 215 14.29 -11.69 15.80
C ILE A 215 14.89 -10.39 16.32
N ALA A 216 15.62 -10.43 17.44
CA ALA A 216 16.39 -9.27 17.91
C ALA A 216 17.38 -8.79 16.84
N LYS A 217 18.11 -9.71 16.21
CA LYS A 217 19.01 -9.40 15.09
C LYS A 217 18.25 -8.82 13.88
N GLN A 218 17.09 -9.37 13.52
CA GLN A 218 16.27 -8.83 12.44
C GLN A 218 15.75 -7.42 12.72
N ILE A 219 15.34 -7.13 13.96
CA ILE A 219 14.92 -5.78 14.37
C ILE A 219 16.09 -4.80 14.32
N GLN A 220 17.29 -5.22 14.73
CA GLN A 220 18.50 -4.41 14.58
C GLN A 220 18.80 -4.12 13.12
N GLU A 221 18.74 -5.12 12.24
CA GLU A 221 18.93 -4.95 10.79
C GLU A 221 17.87 -4.03 10.16
N TYR A 222 16.61 -4.13 10.61
CA TYR A 222 15.53 -3.23 10.22
C TYR A 222 15.81 -1.79 10.66
N ASN A 223 16.15 -1.58 11.94
CA ASN A 223 16.44 -0.25 12.48
C ASN A 223 17.67 0.37 11.82
N GLN A 224 18.67 -0.43 11.48
CA GLN A 224 19.82 0.00 10.69
C GLN A 224 19.39 0.46 9.30
N ALA A 225 18.60 -0.34 8.57
CA ALA A 225 18.09 0.03 7.25
C ALA A 225 17.18 1.28 7.31
N TYR A 226 16.39 1.42 8.38
CA TYR A 226 15.58 2.60 8.63
C TYR A 226 16.47 3.83 8.82
N GLY A 227 17.51 3.74 9.64
CA GLY A 227 18.46 4.84 9.86
C GLY A 227 19.26 5.21 8.62
N GLU A 228 19.71 4.23 7.83
CA GLU A 228 20.35 4.43 6.51
C GLU A 228 19.44 5.24 5.58
N LEU A 229 18.15 4.88 5.51
CA LEU A 229 17.17 5.54 4.65
C LEU A 229 16.75 6.93 5.20
N GLU A 230 16.62 7.07 6.51
CA GLU A 230 16.34 8.36 7.17
C GLU A 230 17.46 9.36 6.91
N GLN A 231 18.72 8.93 7.01
CA GLN A 231 19.88 9.75 6.67
C GLN A 231 19.91 10.12 5.19
N ALA A 232 19.58 9.17 4.30
CA ALA A 232 19.49 9.44 2.86
C ALA A 232 18.44 10.52 2.52
N PHE A 233 17.37 10.64 3.32
CA PHE A 233 16.36 11.69 3.14
C PHE A 233 16.70 13.03 3.82
N LYS A 234 17.54 13.03 4.87
CA LYS A 234 17.96 14.22 5.64
C LYS A 234 19.09 15.02 5.01
N GLY A 235 19.78 14.50 4.00
CA GLY A 235 20.90 15.20 3.37
C GLY A 235 20.46 16.21 2.31
N GLU A 236 20.66 17.51 2.55
CA GLU A 236 20.83 18.54 1.49
C GLU A 236 21.97 18.17 0.52
N ASN A 237 22.82 17.21 0.90
CA ASN A 237 23.88 16.58 0.12
C ASN A 237 23.72 15.06 0.03
N SER A 238 22.50 14.52 -0.12
CA SER A 238 22.36 13.11 -0.48
C SER A 238 23.10 12.86 -1.80
N THR A 239 24.29 12.25 -1.71
CA THR A 239 25.06 11.79 -2.88
C THR A 239 24.45 10.55 -3.51
N LEU A 240 23.41 10.00 -2.90
CA LEU A 240 22.74 8.81 -3.36
C LEU A 240 21.73 9.18 -4.44
N ASP A 241 21.90 8.57 -5.61
CA ASP A 241 20.88 8.63 -6.65
C ASP A 241 19.57 7.96 -6.19
N ILE A 242 18.50 8.27 -6.91
CA ILE A 242 17.16 7.76 -6.61
C ILE A 242 17.08 6.23 -6.63
N GLU A 243 17.92 5.60 -7.45
CA GLU A 243 17.99 4.13 -7.58
C GLU A 243 18.58 3.48 -6.33
N SER A 244 19.59 4.13 -5.74
CA SER A 244 20.18 3.73 -4.47
C SER A 244 19.18 3.87 -3.33
N ILE A 245 18.40 4.95 -3.32
CA ILE A 245 17.31 5.14 -2.34
C ILE A 245 16.23 4.06 -2.51
N LYS A 246 15.82 3.72 -3.74
CA LYS A 246 14.89 2.62 -4.01
C LYS A 246 15.40 1.28 -3.49
N LYS A 247 16.69 0.98 -3.68
CA LYS A 247 17.32 -0.24 -3.15
C LYS A 247 17.25 -0.29 -1.62
N LEU A 248 17.55 0.81 -0.94
CA LEU A 248 17.41 0.91 0.52
C LEU A 248 15.95 0.74 0.96
N PHE A 249 15.00 1.34 0.22
CA PHE A 249 13.57 1.19 0.47
C PHE A 249 13.10 -0.27 0.35
N ASN A 250 13.52 -0.97 -0.70
CA ASN A 250 13.21 -2.39 -0.91
C ASN A 250 13.82 -3.27 0.19
N LYS A 251 15.07 -2.97 0.60
CA LYS A 251 15.72 -3.63 1.74
C LYS A 251 14.90 -3.46 3.01
N LEU A 252 14.43 -2.24 3.31
CA LEU A 252 13.56 -1.97 4.45
C LEU A 252 12.24 -2.76 4.38
N GLN A 253 11.56 -2.75 3.22
CA GLN A 253 10.30 -3.48 3.02
C GLN A 253 10.44 -4.99 3.22
N GLN A 254 11.53 -5.60 2.75
CA GLN A 254 11.77 -7.03 2.95
C GLN A 254 11.96 -7.39 4.43
N LYS A 255 12.52 -6.46 5.20
CA LYS A 255 12.69 -6.62 6.65
C LYS A 255 11.39 -6.40 7.44
N VAL A 256 10.30 -5.96 6.79
CA VAL A 256 8.99 -5.74 7.44
C VAL A 256 8.13 -7.01 7.57
N LYS A 257 8.31 -8.00 6.70
CA LYS A 257 7.47 -9.21 6.66
C LYS A 257 7.45 -10.05 7.96
N PRO A 258 8.53 -10.17 8.76
CA PRO A 258 8.48 -10.91 10.02
C PRO A 258 7.58 -10.25 11.09
N PHE A 259 7.18 -8.98 10.95
CA PHE A 259 6.44 -8.28 12.00
C PHE A 259 4.97 -8.69 12.13
N ASP A 260 4.40 -9.37 11.12
CA ASP A 260 3.12 -10.05 11.23
C ASP A 260 3.13 -11.09 12.37
N GLN A 261 4.30 -11.68 12.65
CA GLN A 261 4.48 -12.66 13.73
C GLN A 261 4.31 -12.02 15.11
N ILE A 262 4.63 -10.73 15.28
CA ILE A 262 4.49 -10.03 16.56
C ILE A 262 3.02 -9.71 16.85
N GLU A 263 2.28 -9.27 15.83
CA GLU A 263 0.83 -9.08 15.97
C GLU A 263 0.13 -10.42 16.24
N GLU A 264 0.55 -11.46 15.53
CA GLU A 264 0.08 -12.83 15.74
C GLU A 264 0.38 -13.34 17.16
N PHE A 265 1.60 -13.13 17.65
CA PHE A 265 1.99 -13.45 19.02
C PHE A 265 1.05 -12.78 20.02
N GLY A 266 0.84 -11.46 19.87
CA GLY A 266 -0.07 -10.72 20.74
C GLY A 266 -1.52 -11.22 20.71
N LYS A 267 -2.01 -11.70 19.56
CA LYS A 267 -3.32 -12.36 19.44
C LYS A 267 -3.31 -13.71 20.16
N LEU A 268 -2.27 -14.51 19.97
CA LEU A 268 -2.14 -15.85 20.55
C LEU A 268 -2.01 -15.81 22.08
N THR A 269 -1.21 -14.89 22.63
CA THR A 269 -1.10 -14.67 24.08
C THR A 269 -2.47 -14.42 24.70
N LYS A 270 -3.25 -13.48 24.13
CA LYS A 270 -4.60 -13.16 24.62
C LYS A 270 -5.55 -14.36 24.54
N LEU A 271 -5.43 -15.20 23.51
CA LEU A 271 -6.27 -16.39 23.37
C LEU A 271 -5.89 -17.46 24.40
N LEU A 272 -4.60 -17.67 24.65
CA LEU A 272 -4.12 -18.59 25.69
C LEU A 272 -4.52 -18.12 27.09
N GLU A 273 -4.44 -16.81 27.37
CA GLU A 273 -4.94 -16.22 28.63
C GLU A 273 -6.43 -16.50 28.81
N LYS A 274 -7.25 -16.17 27.80
CA LYS A 274 -8.69 -16.45 27.82
C LYS A 274 -9.00 -17.93 28.06
N GLN A 275 -8.25 -18.82 27.41
CA GLN A 275 -8.44 -20.26 27.58
C GLN A 275 -8.03 -20.71 28.98
N SER A 276 -6.93 -20.17 29.52
CA SER A 276 -6.48 -20.43 30.90
C SER A 276 -7.54 -20.01 31.92
N ASP A 277 -8.08 -18.80 31.78
CA ASP A 277 -9.13 -18.27 32.66
C ASP A 277 -10.38 -19.16 32.62
N LEU A 278 -10.80 -19.59 31.43
CA LEU A 278 -11.98 -20.42 31.24
C LEU A 278 -11.82 -21.80 31.89
N VAL A 279 -10.68 -22.47 31.68
CA VAL A 279 -10.42 -23.80 32.28
C VAL A 279 -10.22 -23.69 33.80
N ASN A 280 -9.60 -22.60 34.29
CA ASN A 280 -9.49 -22.34 35.73
C ASN A 280 -10.86 -22.09 36.39
N LYS A 281 -11.76 -21.36 35.72
CA LYS A 281 -13.14 -21.17 36.19
C LYS A 281 -13.86 -22.52 36.30
N ARG A 282 -13.74 -23.36 35.27
CA ARG A 282 -14.28 -24.73 35.27
C ARG A 282 -13.76 -25.55 36.44
N LYS A 283 -12.43 -25.54 36.66
CA LYS A 283 -11.81 -26.26 37.78
C LYS A 283 -12.44 -25.88 39.12
N ARG A 284 -12.57 -24.57 39.37
CA ARG A 284 -13.16 -24.05 40.61
C ARG A 284 -14.59 -24.55 40.81
N ILE A 285 -15.42 -24.47 39.77
CA ILE A 285 -16.83 -24.87 39.86
C ILE A 285 -16.98 -26.38 40.06
N VAL A 286 -16.18 -27.20 39.37
CA VAL A 286 -16.17 -28.65 39.62
C VAL A 286 -15.81 -28.95 41.08
N GLN A 287 -14.80 -28.28 41.62
CA GLN A 287 -14.42 -28.43 43.02
C GLN A 287 -15.53 -27.99 43.98
N GLU A 288 -16.19 -26.85 43.71
CA GLU A 288 -17.33 -26.38 44.53
C GLU A 288 -18.49 -27.38 44.55
N ILE A 289 -18.76 -28.04 43.43
CA ILE A 289 -19.78 -29.09 43.33
C ILE A 289 -19.37 -30.31 44.15
N ILE A 290 -18.12 -30.76 44.04
CA ILE A 290 -17.55 -31.85 44.84
C ILE A 290 -17.72 -31.56 46.34
N ASP A 291 -17.39 -30.35 46.77
CA ASP A 291 -17.45 -29.97 48.18
C ASP A 291 -18.89 -29.93 48.70
N LYS A 292 -19.84 -29.45 47.88
CA LYS A 292 -21.28 -29.49 48.19
C LYS A 292 -21.80 -30.93 48.32
N ILE A 293 -21.45 -31.81 47.39
CA ILE A 293 -21.83 -33.23 47.44
C ILE A 293 -21.26 -33.90 48.69
N LYS A 294 -19.98 -33.66 49.01
CA LYS A 294 -19.33 -34.19 50.22
C LYS A 294 -20.05 -33.73 51.48
N LEU A 295 -20.32 -32.43 51.61
CA LEU A 295 -21.01 -31.86 52.76
C LEU A 295 -22.38 -32.51 52.98
N GLU A 296 -23.18 -32.66 51.92
CA GLU A 296 -24.51 -33.27 52.00
C GLU A 296 -24.43 -34.78 52.32
N SER A 297 -23.45 -35.49 51.74
CA SER A 297 -23.24 -36.92 52.00
C SER A 297 -22.69 -37.26 53.39
N LEU A 298 -22.16 -36.26 54.11
CA LEU A 298 -21.60 -36.37 55.47
C LEU A 298 -22.57 -35.84 56.54
N GLY A 299 -23.65 -35.15 56.15
CA GLY A 299 -24.71 -34.67 57.04
C GLY A 299 -25.62 -35.78 57.55
N ASP A 300 -26.44 -35.47 58.56
CA ASP A 300 -27.27 -36.33 59.45
C ASP A 300 -28.33 -37.25 58.76
N VAL A 301 -28.22 -37.46 57.45
CA VAL A 301 -28.98 -38.45 56.70
C VAL A 301 -28.38 -39.82 57.03
N SER A 302 -29.20 -40.80 57.41
CA SER A 302 -28.71 -42.14 57.73
C SER A 302 -27.79 -42.64 56.61
N LYS A 303 -26.65 -43.24 56.99
CA LYS A 303 -25.56 -43.65 56.08
C LYS A 303 -25.99 -44.61 54.95
N ASP A 304 -27.22 -45.11 55.02
CA ASP A 304 -27.82 -46.09 54.11
C ASP A 304 -29.04 -45.56 53.34
N SER A 305 -29.30 -44.25 53.33
CA SER A 305 -30.36 -43.70 52.47
C SER A 305 -30.02 -43.78 50.98
N GLU A 306 -31.03 -43.98 50.14
CA GLU A 306 -30.90 -44.04 48.68
C GLU A 306 -30.23 -42.76 48.14
N GLU A 307 -30.59 -41.59 48.68
CA GLU A 307 -30.07 -40.26 48.32
C GLU A 307 -28.54 -40.15 48.52
N VAL A 308 -28.01 -40.69 49.63
CA VAL A 308 -26.57 -40.69 49.91
C VAL A 308 -25.80 -41.58 48.91
N THR A 309 -26.42 -42.65 48.41
CA THR A 309 -25.80 -43.52 47.39
C THR A 309 -25.68 -42.80 46.05
N ILE A 310 -26.71 -42.07 45.63
CA ILE A 310 -26.70 -41.28 44.40
C ILE A 310 -25.66 -40.16 44.48
N LEU A 311 -25.59 -39.45 45.61
CA LEU A 311 -24.59 -38.42 45.84
C LEU A 311 -23.16 -38.97 45.77
N LYS A 312 -22.91 -40.19 46.27
CA LYS A 312 -21.59 -40.84 46.15
C LYS A 312 -21.22 -41.18 44.70
N GLY A 313 -22.18 -41.60 43.87
CA GLY A 313 -21.95 -41.84 42.45
C GLY A 313 -21.60 -40.56 41.69
N LEU A 314 -22.40 -39.50 41.89
CA LEU A 314 -22.10 -38.17 41.34
C LEU A 314 -20.73 -37.65 41.80
N LEU A 315 -20.37 -37.87 43.07
CA LEU A 315 -19.06 -37.50 43.60
C LEU A 315 -17.90 -38.13 42.81
N GLN A 316 -18.03 -39.41 42.43
CA GLN A 316 -17.00 -40.10 41.64
C GLN A 316 -16.85 -39.48 40.26
N ALA A 317 -17.97 -39.22 39.57
CA ALA A 317 -17.97 -38.58 38.25
C ALA A 317 -17.28 -37.21 38.28
N PHE A 318 -17.63 -36.35 39.25
CA PHE A 318 -16.99 -35.04 39.39
C PHE A 318 -15.52 -35.13 39.81
N THR A 319 -15.15 -36.08 40.68
CA THR A 319 -13.75 -36.26 41.10
C THR A 319 -12.85 -36.67 39.92
N ARG A 320 -13.35 -37.54 39.02
CA ARG A 320 -12.63 -37.89 37.79
C ARG A 320 -12.42 -36.65 36.91
N HIS A 321 -13.45 -35.84 36.73
CA HIS A 321 -13.35 -34.63 35.92
C HIS A 321 -12.44 -33.55 36.53
N ASP A 322 -12.40 -33.40 37.86
CA ASP A 322 -11.47 -32.47 38.50
C ASP A 322 -10.01 -32.80 38.21
N ALA A 323 -9.65 -34.09 38.25
CA ALA A 323 -8.31 -34.55 37.94
C ALA A 323 -7.92 -34.22 36.48
N GLU A 324 -8.83 -34.47 35.53
CA GLU A 324 -8.62 -34.16 34.12
C GLU A 324 -8.45 -32.65 33.86
N VAL A 325 -9.35 -31.83 34.44
CA VAL A 325 -9.29 -30.38 34.30
C VAL A 325 -8.03 -29.81 34.93
N THR A 326 -7.60 -30.34 36.08
CA THR A 326 -6.34 -29.95 36.72
C THR A 326 -5.12 -30.21 35.84
N GLN A 327 -5.07 -31.34 35.13
CA GLN A 327 -4.00 -31.61 34.16
C GLN A 327 -4.04 -30.63 32.97
N LEU A 328 -5.23 -30.30 32.47
CA LEU A 328 -5.38 -29.35 31.37
C LEU A 328 -4.93 -27.94 31.76
N VAL A 329 -5.27 -27.46 32.97
CA VAL A 329 -4.79 -26.18 33.51
C VAL A 329 -3.27 -26.14 33.52
N ALA A 330 -2.62 -27.20 34.02
CA ALA A 330 -1.16 -27.26 34.09
C ALA A 330 -0.52 -27.18 32.69
N LYS A 331 -1.04 -27.94 31.73
CA LYS A 331 -0.56 -27.94 30.33
C LYS A 331 -0.71 -26.56 29.67
N ILE A 332 -1.84 -25.88 29.88
CA ILE A 332 -2.06 -24.52 29.35
C ILE A 332 -1.08 -23.53 30.01
N GLY A 333 -0.85 -23.65 31.31
CA GLY A 333 0.11 -22.81 32.04
C GLY A 333 1.54 -22.95 31.51
N THR A 334 2.00 -24.18 31.27
CA THR A 334 3.30 -24.47 30.65
C THR A 334 3.36 -23.87 29.24
N ALA A 335 2.38 -24.14 28.38
CA ALA A 335 2.34 -23.60 27.02
C ALA A 335 2.36 -22.06 26.99
N ARG A 336 1.71 -21.40 27.96
CA ARG A 336 1.76 -19.93 28.07
C ARG A 336 3.15 -19.42 28.44
N ASN A 337 3.84 -20.09 29.36
CA ASN A 337 5.17 -19.70 29.79
C ASN A 337 6.23 -19.98 28.72
N ASP A 338 6.03 -21.03 27.94
CA ASP A 338 6.91 -21.44 26.84
C ASP A 338 6.62 -20.68 25.53
N LEU A 339 5.54 -19.89 25.47
CA LEU A 339 5.14 -19.16 24.27
C LEU A 339 6.23 -18.17 23.85
N CYS A 340 6.78 -18.40 22.66
CA CYS A 340 7.77 -17.53 22.03
C CYS A 340 7.43 -17.35 20.54
N LEU A 341 8.17 -16.49 19.84
CA LEU A 341 7.92 -16.24 18.42
C LEU A 341 8.27 -17.47 17.54
N ASP A 342 9.16 -18.36 17.98
CA ASP A 342 9.58 -19.53 17.19
C ASP A 342 8.56 -20.67 17.21
N ASN A 343 7.70 -20.72 18.23
CA ASN A 343 6.73 -21.81 18.41
C ASN A 343 5.29 -21.36 18.20
N LEU A 344 5.05 -20.26 17.46
CA LEU A 344 3.71 -19.73 17.21
C LEU A 344 2.78 -20.77 16.57
N SER A 345 3.25 -21.51 15.57
CA SER A 345 2.47 -22.55 14.89
C SER A 345 2.11 -23.69 15.85
N ASP A 346 3.08 -24.17 16.62
CA ASP A 346 2.88 -25.24 17.59
C ASP A 346 1.93 -24.79 18.70
N SER A 347 2.11 -23.57 19.20
CA SER A 347 1.26 -22.95 20.22
C SER A 347 -0.18 -22.73 19.72
N LYS A 348 -0.37 -22.38 18.44
CA LYS A 348 -1.70 -22.32 17.81
C LYS A 348 -2.34 -23.70 17.76
N GLU A 349 -1.58 -24.73 17.39
CA GLU A 349 -2.08 -26.11 17.34
C GLU A 349 -2.43 -26.60 18.75
N GLN A 350 -1.58 -26.32 19.74
CA GLN A 350 -1.85 -26.63 21.14
C GLN A 350 -3.09 -25.91 21.66
N LEU A 351 -3.25 -24.60 21.37
CA LEU A 351 -4.45 -23.85 21.74
C LEU A 351 -5.71 -24.50 21.14
N LYS A 352 -5.67 -24.92 19.87
CA LYS A 352 -6.78 -25.67 19.25
C LYS A 352 -7.05 -26.98 19.99
N LYS A 353 -6.01 -27.76 20.29
CA LYS A 353 -6.12 -29.01 21.07
C LYS A 353 -6.71 -28.75 22.46
N PHE A 354 -6.32 -27.68 23.14
CA PHE A 354 -6.86 -27.31 24.45
C PHE A 354 -8.33 -26.88 24.37
N ALA A 355 -8.71 -26.13 23.34
CA ALA A 355 -10.09 -25.74 23.10
C ALA A 355 -10.97 -26.97 22.84
N THR A 356 -10.53 -27.88 21.96
CA THR A 356 -11.21 -29.15 21.66
C THR A 356 -11.28 -30.05 22.90
N ALA A 357 -10.17 -30.26 23.61
CA ALA A 357 -10.16 -31.07 24.82
C ALA A 357 -11.09 -30.51 25.90
N ASN A 358 -11.14 -29.19 26.06
CA ASN A 358 -12.08 -28.58 27.00
C ASN A 358 -13.54 -28.80 26.61
N HIS A 359 -13.85 -28.72 25.30
CA HIS A 359 -15.17 -28.98 24.74
C HIS A 359 -15.60 -30.44 24.92
N ASP A 360 -14.78 -31.38 24.46
CA ASP A 360 -15.09 -32.82 24.48
C ASP A 360 -15.23 -33.32 25.91
N LYS A 361 -14.34 -32.89 26.81
CA LYS A 361 -14.41 -33.25 28.24
C LYS A 361 -15.58 -32.62 28.98
N ALA A 362 -16.20 -31.56 28.46
CA ALA A 362 -17.46 -31.08 28.99
C ALA A 362 -18.62 -32.00 28.56
N GLY A 363 -18.56 -32.54 27.34
CA GLY A 363 -19.51 -33.55 26.84
C GLY A 363 -19.44 -34.87 27.62
N ASP A 364 -18.23 -35.35 27.93
CA ASP A 364 -18.02 -36.54 28.75
C ASP A 364 -18.71 -36.40 30.13
N LEU A 365 -18.54 -35.25 30.80
CA LEU A 365 -19.17 -35.00 32.10
C LEU A 365 -20.70 -35.05 32.00
N ILE A 366 -21.27 -34.45 30.96
CA ILE A 366 -22.73 -34.48 30.74
C ILE A 366 -23.21 -35.91 30.57
N LYS A 367 -22.47 -36.72 29.81
CA LYS A 367 -22.79 -38.13 29.58
C LYS A 367 -22.71 -38.93 30.88
N ASP A 368 -21.64 -38.77 31.66
CA ASP A 368 -21.46 -39.45 32.94
C ASP A 368 -22.58 -39.11 33.93
N LEU A 369 -22.92 -37.83 34.03
CA LEU A 369 -24.04 -37.39 34.87
C LEU A 369 -25.35 -38.03 34.38
N ARG A 370 -25.55 -38.15 33.07
CA ARG A 370 -26.75 -38.79 32.50
C ARG A 370 -26.87 -40.25 32.89
N GLU A 371 -25.77 -40.98 32.76
CA GLU A 371 -25.69 -42.40 33.09
C GLU A 371 -25.96 -42.57 34.59
N GLU A 372 -25.27 -41.80 35.44
CA GLU A 372 -25.46 -41.83 36.88
C GLU A 372 -26.91 -41.50 37.28
N PHE A 373 -27.53 -40.49 36.67
CA PHE A 373 -28.92 -40.14 36.98
C PHE A 373 -29.92 -41.20 36.50
N ASN A 374 -29.77 -41.74 35.30
CA ASN A 374 -30.68 -42.74 34.74
C ASN A 374 -30.64 -44.05 35.54
N GLU A 375 -29.45 -44.49 35.96
CA GLU A 375 -29.30 -45.71 36.76
C GLU A 375 -29.92 -45.59 38.16
N ASN A 376 -30.01 -44.37 38.69
CA ASN A 376 -30.46 -44.11 40.05
C ASN A 376 -31.89 -43.57 40.16
N LEU A 377 -32.48 -43.09 39.06
CA LEU A 377 -33.86 -42.58 39.00
C LEU A 377 -34.91 -43.55 39.58
N PRO A 378 -34.84 -44.88 39.34
CA PRO A 378 -35.81 -45.83 39.87
C PRO A 378 -35.79 -45.98 41.40
N LYS A 379 -34.74 -45.49 42.07
CA LYS A 379 -34.53 -45.65 43.52
C LYS A 379 -35.32 -44.64 44.35
N PHE A 380 -36.11 -43.74 43.74
CA PHE A 380 -36.90 -42.78 44.51
C PHE A 380 -38.23 -43.37 44.95
N SER A 381 -38.39 -43.52 46.27
CA SER A 381 -39.60 -44.04 46.92
C SER A 381 -40.82 -43.10 46.88
N SER A 382 -40.67 -41.80 46.53
CA SER A 382 -41.79 -40.88 46.37
C SER A 382 -41.49 -39.69 45.45
N ASN A 383 -42.54 -39.18 44.80
CA ASN A 383 -42.47 -38.01 43.91
C ASN A 383 -41.98 -36.73 44.64
N LYS A 384 -42.31 -36.56 45.94
CA LYS A 384 -41.84 -35.40 46.72
C LYS A 384 -40.32 -35.39 46.92
N ARG A 385 -39.72 -36.54 47.27
CA ARG A 385 -38.25 -36.66 47.44
C ARG A 385 -37.52 -36.45 46.12
N LEU A 386 -38.04 -37.04 45.04
CA LEU A 386 -37.54 -36.82 43.68
C LEU A 386 -37.51 -35.33 43.34
N ASN A 387 -38.61 -34.59 43.54
CA ASN A 387 -38.65 -33.15 43.24
C ASN A 387 -37.68 -32.31 44.09
N GLN A 388 -37.46 -32.67 45.36
CA GLN A 388 -36.49 -32.00 46.23
C GLN A 388 -35.05 -32.23 45.74
N PHE A 389 -34.71 -33.48 45.40
CA PHE A 389 -33.40 -33.83 44.85
C PHE A 389 -33.15 -33.15 43.50
N MET A 390 -34.17 -33.08 42.66
CA MET A 390 -34.14 -32.41 41.36
C MET A 390 -33.90 -30.91 41.48
N ALA A 391 -34.59 -30.24 42.41
CA ALA A 391 -34.35 -28.83 42.70
C ALA A 391 -32.92 -28.58 43.22
N TRP A 392 -32.38 -29.54 44.00
CA TRP A 392 -31.00 -29.49 44.45
C TRP A 392 -30.01 -29.62 43.27
N ILE A 393 -30.21 -30.59 42.36
CA ILE A 393 -29.38 -30.75 41.15
C ILE A 393 -29.39 -29.48 40.30
N ASP A 394 -30.58 -28.94 40.01
CA ASP A 394 -30.73 -27.73 39.20
C ASP A 394 -29.92 -26.57 39.81
N LYS A 395 -30.02 -26.37 41.13
CA LYS A 395 -29.39 -25.27 41.85
C LYS A 395 -27.89 -25.46 42.08
N HIS A 396 -27.47 -26.67 42.41
CA HIS A 396 -26.13 -26.94 42.94
C HIS A 396 -25.21 -27.61 41.92
N ILE A 397 -25.73 -28.18 40.83
CA ILE A 397 -24.95 -28.82 39.78
C ILE A 397 -25.15 -28.11 38.43
N LEU A 398 -26.38 -28.04 37.91
CA LEU A 398 -26.60 -27.55 36.54
C LEU A 398 -26.33 -26.06 36.40
N ALA A 399 -26.84 -25.23 37.30
CA ALA A 399 -26.62 -23.78 37.24
C ALA A 399 -25.14 -23.38 37.37
N PRO A 400 -24.35 -23.93 38.32
CA PRO A 400 -22.91 -23.68 38.37
C PRO A 400 -22.17 -24.17 37.12
N LEU A 401 -22.46 -25.38 36.61
CA LEU A 401 -21.82 -25.87 35.38
C LEU A 401 -22.13 -24.95 34.19
N TYR A 402 -23.36 -24.47 34.08
CA TYR A 402 -23.71 -23.48 33.05
C TYR A 402 -22.83 -22.23 33.14
N GLU A 403 -22.66 -21.68 34.34
CA GLU A 403 -21.80 -20.51 34.59
C GLU A 403 -20.30 -20.79 34.32
N ALA A 404 -19.86 -22.04 34.47
CA ALA A 404 -18.49 -22.47 34.22
C ALA A 404 -18.14 -22.48 32.73
N TYR A 405 -19.07 -22.98 31.93
CA TYR A 405 -18.86 -23.18 30.49
C TYR A 405 -19.32 -21.97 29.67
N TYR A 406 -20.17 -21.09 30.24
CA TYR A 406 -20.73 -19.92 29.57
C TYR A 406 -20.75 -18.69 30.48
N LYS A 407 -20.39 -17.53 29.91
CA LYS A 407 -20.38 -16.23 30.61
C LYS A 407 -21.73 -15.88 31.24
N GLU A 408 -21.66 -15.09 32.31
CA GLU A 408 -22.76 -14.54 33.10
C GLU A 408 -23.91 -14.00 32.24
N GLU A 409 -24.97 -14.78 32.05
CA GLU A 409 -26.30 -14.25 31.77
C GLU A 409 -27.39 -15.26 32.19
N LYS A 410 -28.54 -14.69 32.56
CA LYS A 410 -29.70 -15.22 33.32
C LYS A 410 -30.21 -16.64 32.97
N PRO A 411 -31.01 -17.27 33.86
CA PRO A 411 -31.49 -18.65 33.69
C PRO A 411 -32.31 -18.88 32.41
N TYR A 412 -31.67 -19.60 31.48
CA TYR A 412 -32.10 -20.75 30.66
C TYR A 412 -33.46 -20.79 29.93
N LYS A 413 -33.40 -20.48 28.62
CA LYS A 413 -34.05 -21.21 27.51
C LYS A 413 -33.22 -20.93 26.22
N PRO A 414 -32.72 -21.93 25.47
CA PRO A 414 -31.82 -21.70 24.35
C PRO A 414 -32.54 -20.92 23.24
N GLY A 415 -31.88 -19.87 22.76
CA GLY A 415 -32.30 -19.14 21.56
C GLY A 415 -31.98 -19.90 20.28
N PHE A 416 -32.45 -19.39 19.14
CA PHE A 416 -32.26 -20.03 17.82
C PHE A 416 -30.76 -20.23 17.46
N PHE A 417 -29.89 -19.35 17.96
CA PHE A 417 -28.42 -19.37 17.76
C PHE A 417 -27.64 -20.03 18.89
N ALA A 418 -28.30 -20.82 19.75
CA ALA A 418 -27.64 -21.54 20.83
C ALA A 418 -26.52 -22.45 20.30
N SER A 419 -25.39 -22.48 21.00
CA SER A 419 -24.25 -23.33 20.64
C SER A 419 -24.60 -24.83 20.75
N SER A 420 -23.85 -25.71 20.08
CA SER A 420 -24.12 -27.17 20.09
C SER A 420 -24.12 -27.74 21.52
N ILE A 421 -23.20 -27.29 22.38
CA ILE A 421 -23.19 -27.71 23.80
C ILE A 421 -24.34 -27.07 24.59
N GLU A 422 -24.74 -25.83 24.32
CA GLU A 422 -25.90 -25.21 24.97
C GLU A 422 -27.18 -25.96 24.63
N ARG A 423 -27.33 -26.41 23.38
CA ARG A 423 -28.36 -27.36 22.99
C ARG A 423 -28.17 -28.68 23.73
N ASN A 424 -26.97 -29.23 23.85
CA ASN A 424 -26.74 -30.51 24.56
C ASN A 424 -26.98 -30.44 26.07
N LEU A 425 -26.75 -29.31 26.75
CA LEU A 425 -27.08 -29.09 28.17
C LEU A 425 -28.59 -28.83 28.34
N PHE A 426 -29.20 -28.10 27.40
CA PHE A 426 -30.65 -27.97 27.24
C PHE A 426 -31.36 -29.31 27.09
N GLU A 427 -30.93 -30.03 26.08
CA GLU A 427 -31.27 -31.41 25.78
C GLU A 427 -30.88 -32.30 26.96
N PHE A 428 -29.79 -32.08 27.69
CA PHE A 428 -29.47 -32.88 28.87
C PHE A 428 -30.54 -32.71 29.95
N ARG A 429 -30.96 -31.48 30.29
CA ARG A 429 -32.08 -31.26 31.21
C ARG A 429 -33.39 -31.86 30.68
N LYS A 430 -33.66 -31.69 29.38
CA LYS A 430 -34.89 -32.19 28.74
C LYS A 430 -34.89 -33.73 28.59
N ASN A 431 -33.72 -34.32 28.38
CA ASN A 431 -33.50 -35.73 28.04
C ASN A 431 -32.93 -36.55 29.22
N LEU A 432 -32.62 -35.92 30.35
CA LEU A 432 -32.56 -36.54 31.68
C LEU A 432 -33.95 -36.94 32.15
N PHE A 433 -34.97 -36.16 31.76
CA PHE A 433 -36.31 -36.24 32.31
C PHE A 433 -37.44 -36.46 31.28
N PRO A 434 -37.25 -37.16 30.14
CA PRO A 434 -38.35 -37.42 29.21
C PRO A 434 -39.35 -38.41 29.82
N ASP A 435 -38.85 -39.36 30.61
CA ASP A 435 -39.64 -40.32 31.37
C ASP A 435 -39.94 -39.85 32.80
N LEU A 436 -39.45 -38.67 33.24
CA LEU A 436 -39.75 -38.20 34.60
C LEU A 436 -41.25 -37.95 34.77
N GLU A 437 -41.92 -37.43 33.75
CA GLU A 437 -43.37 -37.22 33.78
C GLU A 437 -44.11 -38.57 33.82
N LYS A 438 -43.63 -39.56 33.06
CA LYS A 438 -44.13 -40.94 33.06
C LYS A 438 -43.89 -41.64 34.41
N PHE A 439 -42.69 -41.50 34.97
CA PHE A 439 -42.28 -42.07 36.25
C PHE A 439 -42.93 -41.35 37.44
N GLN A 440 -43.16 -40.04 37.35
CA GLN A 440 -43.96 -39.26 38.30
C GLN A 440 -45.43 -39.70 38.28
N ASN A 441 -45.95 -40.02 37.09
CA ASN A 441 -47.28 -40.60 36.92
C ASN A 441 -47.33 -42.02 37.49
N GLU A 442 -46.35 -42.88 37.19
CA GLU A 442 -46.23 -44.25 37.72
C GLU A 442 -46.06 -44.26 39.26
N LEU A 443 -45.25 -43.38 39.83
CA LEU A 443 -45.11 -43.19 41.28
C LEU A 443 -46.38 -42.60 41.91
N SER A 444 -47.07 -41.69 41.23
CA SER A 444 -48.36 -41.14 41.67
C SER A 444 -49.43 -42.23 41.70
N GLU A 445 -49.48 -43.08 40.68
CA GLU A 445 -50.37 -44.23 40.62
C GLU A 445 -50.01 -45.31 41.64
N ALA A 446 -48.73 -45.63 41.81
CA ALA A 446 -48.25 -46.57 42.82
C ALA A 446 -48.53 -46.07 44.25
N ALA A 447 -48.34 -44.77 44.51
CA ALA A 447 -48.68 -44.15 45.80
C ALA A 447 -50.19 -44.12 46.05
N LYS A 448 -51.01 -43.85 45.02
CA LYS A 448 -52.48 -43.95 45.11
C LYS A 448 -52.93 -45.37 45.40
N ALA A 449 -52.34 -46.37 44.72
CA ALA A 449 -52.63 -47.78 44.93
C ALA A 449 -52.23 -48.24 46.34
N ALA A 450 -51.07 -47.80 46.85
CA ALA A 450 -50.62 -48.10 48.21
C ALA A 450 -51.42 -47.37 49.31
N SER A 451 -52.10 -46.25 48.97
CA SER A 451 -53.01 -45.54 49.89
C SER A 451 -54.46 -46.05 49.87
N ALA A 452 -54.80 -46.88 48.89
CA ALA A 452 -56.12 -47.50 48.71
C ALA A 452 -56.18 -48.96 49.21
N ALA A 453 -55.03 -49.56 49.50
CA ALA A 453 -54.86 -50.82 50.24
C ALA A 453 -54.61 -50.52 51.72
#